data_AF-A0A172QTE6-F1
#
_entry.id   AF-A0A172QTE6-F1
#
_cell.length_a   1.000
_cell.length_b   1.000
_cell.length_c   1.000
_cell.angle_alpha   90.00
_cell.angle_beta   90.00
_cell.angle_gamma   90.00
#
_symmetry.space_group_name_H-M   'P 1'
#
loop_
_entity.id
_entity.type
_entity.pdbx_description
1 polymer ?
#
loop_
_entity_poly.entity_id
_entity_poly.type
_entity_poly.pdbx_seq_one_letter_code
_entity_poly.pdbx_strand_id
1 'polypeptide(L)'
;MFGYVPTGPFDMADEDTKGKPIRKTKSRVYKIAVWAGPWGAHQFFLNNTSGALVHCLILITLAGFPSLLGTWPGLVIALMLNGAAWLFAIYSMATMSENDPRLQGHTAANYHERMIFFCKISLWGIDFWKKERRKNADA
;
A
#
# COMPACT_ATOMS: atom_id res chain seq x y z
N MET A 1 -13.59 4.20 -0.30
CA MET A 1 -13.38 2.78 -0.62
C MET A 1 -13.41 2.01 0.70
N PHE A 2 -14.29 1.01 0.87
CA PHE A 2 -14.52 0.29 2.13
C PHE A 2 -14.83 1.16 3.38
N GLY A 3 -15.50 2.30 3.21
CA GLY A 3 -16.00 3.13 4.32
C GLY A 3 -14.96 3.94 5.12
N TYR A 4 -13.67 3.60 5.08
CA TYR A 4 -12.64 4.37 5.78
C TYR A 4 -12.19 5.60 4.95
N VAL A 5 -12.20 6.77 5.59
CA VAL A 5 -11.69 8.02 5.05
C VAL A 5 -10.43 8.41 5.83
N PRO A 6 -9.22 8.33 5.24
CA PRO A 6 -7.99 8.64 5.92
C PRO A 6 -7.89 10.14 6.22
N THR A 7 -7.42 10.47 7.42
CA THR A 7 -7.25 11.84 7.91
C THR A 7 -6.00 12.52 7.35
N GLY A 8 -6.06 13.85 7.23
CA GLY A 8 -4.94 14.68 6.75
C GLY A 8 -4.59 14.52 5.26
N PRO A 9 -3.70 15.37 4.73
CA PRO A 9 -3.19 15.26 3.36
C PRO A 9 -2.32 14.00 3.18
N PHE A 10 -2.01 13.63 1.94
CA PHE A 10 -0.99 12.61 1.69
C PHE A 10 0.39 13.17 2.04
N ASP A 11 1.03 12.58 3.05
CA ASP A 11 2.26 13.04 3.71
C ASP A 11 3.35 11.95 3.70
N MET A 12 3.41 11.23 2.59
CA MET A 12 4.28 10.07 2.38
C MET A 12 5.10 10.25 1.11
N ALA A 13 5.27 11.48 0.60
CA ALA A 13 6.08 11.76 -0.57
C ALA A 13 7.58 11.66 -0.26
N ASP A 14 8.45 11.66 -1.27
CA ASP A 14 9.90 11.55 -1.06
C ASP A 14 10.40 12.69 -0.15
N GLU A 15 9.84 13.89 -0.30
CA GLU A 15 10.14 15.08 0.50
C GLU A 15 9.76 14.90 1.98
N ASP A 16 8.71 14.13 2.26
CA ASP A 16 8.20 13.88 3.61
C ASP A 16 8.97 12.76 4.31
N THR A 17 9.51 11.83 3.54
CA THR A 17 10.00 10.53 4.04
C THR A 17 11.52 10.39 4.03
N LYS A 18 12.22 11.17 3.20
CA LYS A 18 13.68 11.09 3.07
C LYS A 18 14.40 11.46 4.37
N GLY A 19 15.15 10.49 4.90
CA GLY A 19 16.01 10.68 6.08
C GLY A 19 15.25 10.81 7.41
N LYS A 20 13.95 10.49 7.45
CA LYS A 20 13.12 10.64 8.65
C LYS A 20 12.35 9.36 8.98
N PRO A 21 12.36 8.90 10.24
CA PRO A 21 11.46 7.84 10.68
C PRO A 21 10.02 8.36 10.70
N ILE A 22 9.09 7.59 10.12
CA ILE A 22 7.70 8.01 9.99
C ILE A 22 6.86 7.27 11.00
N ARG A 23 6.04 8.01 11.76
CA ARG A 23 5.08 7.40 12.68
C ARG A 23 4.08 6.55 11.90
N LYS A 24 3.89 5.30 12.30
CA LYS A 24 2.90 4.41 11.72
C LYS A 24 1.50 4.82 12.18
N THR A 25 0.58 4.97 11.23
CA THR A 25 -0.83 5.30 11.50
C THR A 25 -1.73 4.56 10.52
N LYS A 26 -2.97 4.29 10.94
CA LYS A 26 -3.99 3.69 10.08
C LYS A 26 -4.17 4.49 8.79
N SER A 27 -4.23 5.83 8.91
CA SER A 27 -4.37 6.73 7.78
C SER A 27 -3.23 6.56 6.76
N ARG A 28 -1.97 6.55 7.20
CA ARG A 28 -0.81 6.41 6.30
C ARG A 28 -0.73 5.02 5.68
N VAL A 29 -0.88 3.95 6.46
CA VAL A 29 -0.82 2.59 5.91
C VAL A 29 -1.96 2.34 4.91
N TYR A 30 -3.15 2.90 5.18
CA TYR A 30 -4.28 2.79 4.27
C TYR A 30 -4.02 3.54 2.95
N LYS A 31 -3.51 4.78 3.02
CA LYS A 31 -3.10 5.53 1.82
C LYS A 31 -2.08 4.73 1.00
N ILE A 32 -1.06 4.15 1.64
CA ILE A 32 -0.05 3.32 0.96
C ILE A 32 -0.68 2.05 0.37
N ALA A 33 -1.60 1.39 1.06
CA ALA A 33 -2.28 0.21 0.54
C ALA A 33 -3.16 0.54 -0.69
N VAL A 34 -3.76 1.73 -0.74
CA VAL A 34 -4.52 2.16 -1.92
C VAL A 34 -3.59 2.55 -3.06
N TRP A 35 -2.51 3.28 -2.79
CA TRP A 35 -1.62 3.78 -3.83
C TRP A 35 -0.62 2.77 -4.37
N ALA A 36 0.01 2.02 -3.46
CA ALA A 36 1.11 1.10 -3.73
C ALA A 36 0.78 -0.35 -3.37
N GLY A 37 -0.48 -0.62 -3.04
CA GLY A 37 -0.97 -1.95 -2.69
C GLY A 37 -0.74 -3.05 -3.74
N PRO A 38 -0.70 -2.78 -5.07
CA PRO A 38 -0.37 -3.82 -6.05
C PRO A 38 1.03 -4.38 -5.89
N TRP A 39 1.91 -3.73 -5.12
CA TRP A 39 3.29 -4.16 -4.89
C TRP A 39 3.55 -4.58 -3.44
N GLY A 40 2.51 -4.63 -2.60
CA GLY A 40 2.66 -4.97 -1.18
C GLY A 40 3.41 -3.92 -0.35
N ALA A 41 3.60 -2.69 -0.84
CA ALA A 41 4.46 -1.69 -0.20
C ALA A 41 4.03 -1.29 1.23
N HIS A 42 2.74 -1.40 1.52
CA HIS A 42 2.17 -1.19 2.85
C HIS A 42 2.78 -2.14 3.91
N GLN A 43 3.24 -3.33 3.51
CA GLN A 43 3.90 -4.28 4.42
C GLN A 43 5.28 -3.77 4.87
N PHE A 44 6.04 -3.09 4.00
CA PHE A 44 7.29 -2.45 4.40
C PHE A 44 7.05 -1.32 5.40
N PHE A 45 5.94 -0.58 5.24
CA PHE A 45 5.55 0.45 6.22
C PHE A 45 5.23 -0.15 7.59
N LEU A 46 4.63 -1.35 7.62
CA LEU A 46 4.36 -2.09 8.85
C LEU A 46 5.59 -2.82 9.43
N ASN A 47 6.78 -2.62 8.85
CA ASN A 47 8.01 -3.35 9.13
C ASN A 47 7.90 -4.88 8.89
N ASN A 48 6.88 -5.33 8.16
CA ASN A 48 6.70 -6.71 7.77
C ASN A 48 7.41 -7.00 6.43
N THR A 49 8.75 -6.99 6.47
CA THR A 49 9.59 -7.16 5.28
C THR A 49 9.36 -8.52 4.61
N SER A 50 9.21 -9.59 5.39
CA SER A 50 8.94 -10.93 4.87
C SER A 50 7.60 -10.98 4.14
N GLY A 51 6.54 -10.44 4.73
CA GLY A 51 5.23 -10.35 4.07
C GLY A 51 5.28 -9.55 2.76
N ALA A 52 6.07 -8.46 2.74
CA ALA A 52 6.26 -7.66 1.52
C ALA A 52 7.00 -8.44 0.42
N LEU A 53 8.06 -9.16 0.77
CA LEU A 53 8.82 -9.99 -0.16
C LEU A 53 8.00 -11.16 -0.69
N VAL A 54 7.20 -11.81 0.16
CA VAL A 54 6.27 -12.88 -0.25
C VAL A 54 5.25 -12.33 -1.24
N HIS A 55 4.67 -11.16 -0.96
CA HIS A 55 3.73 -10.50 -1.87
C HIS A 55 4.40 -10.22 -3.23
N CYS A 56 5.62 -9.66 -3.23
CA CYS A 56 6.39 -9.41 -4.45
C CYS A 56 6.71 -10.69 -5.22
N LEU A 57 7.13 -11.74 -4.53
CA LEU A 57 7.45 -13.02 -5.14
C LEU A 57 6.20 -13.63 -5.81
N ILE A 58 5.06 -13.62 -5.12
CA ILE A 58 3.79 -14.09 -5.66
C ILE A 58 3.43 -13.30 -6.93
N LEU A 59 3.58 -11.98 -6.92
CA LEU A 59 3.30 -11.14 -8.09
C LEU A 59 4.22 -11.44 -9.26
N ILE A 60 5.53 -11.55 -9.02
CA ILE A 60 6.53 -11.85 -10.04
C ILE A 60 6.31 -13.24 -10.62
N THR A 61 6.01 -14.23 -9.78
CA THR A 61 5.73 -15.60 -10.25
C THR A 61 4.43 -15.65 -11.03
N LEU A 62 3.35 -15.03 -10.53
CA LEU A 62 2.06 -15.04 -11.21
C LEU A 62 2.10 -14.24 -12.52
N ALA A 63 2.75 -13.09 -12.59
CA ALA A 63 2.80 -12.31 -13.83
C ALA A 63 3.88 -12.82 -14.80
N GLY A 64 5.07 -13.15 -14.28
CA GLY A 64 6.25 -13.50 -15.08
C GLY A 64 6.17 -14.90 -15.66
N PHE A 65 5.78 -15.91 -14.88
CA PHE A 65 5.80 -17.31 -15.34
C PHE A 65 4.81 -17.57 -16.49
N PRO A 66 3.54 -17.13 -16.43
CA PRO A 66 2.61 -17.28 -17.56
C PRO A 66 3.00 -16.48 -18.80
N SER A 67 3.54 -15.27 -18.61
CA SER A 67 4.02 -14.41 -19.70
C SER A 67 5.20 -15.04 -20.44
N LEU A 68 6.13 -15.68 -19.72
CA LEU A 68 7.28 -16.39 -20.30
C LEU A 68 6.86 -17.65 -21.07
N LEU A 69 5.77 -18.29 -20.68
CA LEU A 69 5.25 -19.50 -21.33
C LEU A 69 4.25 -19.20 -22.45
N GLY A 70 3.97 -17.93 -22.76
CA GLY A 70 2.99 -17.54 -23.78
C GLY A 70 1.55 -17.95 -23.45
N THR A 71 1.26 -18.23 -22.17
CA THR A 71 -0.04 -18.75 -21.75
C THR A 71 -0.98 -17.62 -21.32
N TRP A 72 -1.81 -17.17 -22.26
CA TRP A 72 -2.83 -16.14 -22.01
C TRP A 72 -3.76 -16.42 -20.81
N PRO A 73 -4.24 -17.65 -20.56
CA PRO A 73 -5.07 -17.93 -19.38
C PRO A 73 -4.33 -17.71 -18.05
N GLY A 74 -3.04 -18.06 -17.99
CA GLY A 74 -2.24 -17.87 -16.78
C GLY A 74 -2.02 -16.39 -16.47
N LEU A 75 -1.84 -15.55 -17.49
CA LEU A 75 -1.75 -14.10 -17.33
C LEU A 75 -3.05 -13.51 -16.78
N VAL A 76 -4.21 -13.95 -17.29
CA VAL A 76 -5.52 -13.47 -16.79
C VAL A 76 -5.73 -13.86 -15.32
N ILE A 77 -5.41 -15.10 -14.96
CA ILE A 77 -5.51 -15.57 -13.57
C ILE A 77 -4.58 -14.75 -12.66
N ALA A 78 -3.36 -14.47 -13.11
CA ALA A 78 -2.40 -13.65 -12.37
C ALA A 78 -2.90 -12.24 -12.11
N LEU A 79 -3.48 -11.58 -13.11
CA LEU A 79 -4.07 -10.25 -12.98
C LEU A 79 -5.25 -10.26 -11.99
N MET A 80 -6.11 -11.28 -12.06
CA MET A 80 -7.23 -11.43 -11.13
C MET A 80 -6.77 -11.65 -9.69
N LEU A 81 -5.77 -12.52 -9.48
CA LEU A 81 -5.21 -12.79 -8.15
C LEU A 81 -4.50 -11.57 -7.58
N ASN A 82 -3.77 -10.81 -8.40
CA ASN A 82 -3.18 -9.53 -8.00
C ASN A 82 -4.26 -8.52 -7.59
N GLY A 83 -5.28 -8.34 -8.42
CA GLY A 83 -6.41 -7.46 -8.11
C GLY A 83 -7.12 -7.85 -6.81
N ALA A 84 -7.37 -9.15 -6.61
CA ALA A 84 -7.98 -9.66 -5.39
C ALA A 84 -7.09 -9.45 -4.15
N ALA A 85 -5.79 -9.74 -4.24
CA ALA A 85 -4.83 -9.52 -3.16
C ALA A 85 -4.72 -8.03 -2.79
N TRP A 86 -4.72 -7.16 -3.80
CA TRP A 86 -4.70 -5.72 -3.61
C TRP A 86 -5.98 -5.23 -2.92
N LEU A 87 -7.15 -5.63 -3.40
CA LEU A 87 -8.44 -5.28 -2.78
C LEU A 87 -8.54 -5.80 -1.34
N PHE A 88 -8.08 -7.04 -1.10
CA PHE A 88 -8.01 -7.61 0.24
C PHE A 88 -7.07 -6.83 1.16
N ALA A 89 -5.92 -6.38 0.67
CA ALA A 89 -5.00 -5.55 1.43
C ALA A 89 -5.68 -4.24 1.85
N ILE A 90 -6.33 -3.52 0.91
CA ILE A 90 -7.05 -2.28 1.21
C ILE A 90 -8.17 -2.53 2.23
N TYR A 91 -8.97 -3.59 2.03
CA TYR A 91 -10.02 -3.98 2.96
C TYR A 91 -9.46 -4.23 4.36
N SER A 92 -8.40 -5.04 4.48
CA SER A 92 -7.78 -5.37 5.76
C SER A 92 -7.25 -4.14 6.50
N MET A 93 -6.72 -3.14 5.77
CA MET A 93 -6.30 -1.87 6.37
C MET A 93 -7.49 -0.98 6.76
N ALA A 94 -8.58 -1.00 5.98
CA ALA A 94 -9.82 -0.27 6.32
C ALA A 94 -10.45 -0.79 7.61
N THR A 95 -10.48 -2.12 7.80
CA THR A 95 -11.08 -2.76 8.96
C THR A 95 -10.13 -2.90 10.16
N MET A 96 -8.84 -2.60 9.98
CA MET A 96 -7.85 -2.60 11.07
C MET A 96 -8.24 -1.59 12.16
N SER A 97 -8.03 -1.96 13.42
CA SER A 97 -8.17 -1.02 14.54
C SER A 97 -7.11 0.08 14.47
N GLU A 98 -7.43 1.30 14.90
CA GLU A 98 -6.42 2.37 15.01
C GLU A 98 -5.34 2.05 16.04
N ASN A 99 -5.65 1.19 17.01
CA ASN A 99 -4.76 0.74 18.07
C ASN A 99 -4.07 -0.60 17.75
N ASP A 100 -4.13 -1.07 16.51
CA ASP A 100 -3.50 -2.34 16.11
C ASP A 100 -1.99 -2.34 16.45
N PRO A 101 -1.44 -3.40 17.07
CA PRO A 101 -0.03 -3.47 17.44
C PRO A 101 0.94 -3.18 16.30
N ARG A 102 0.57 -3.51 15.05
CA ARG A 102 1.41 -3.25 13.87
C ARG A 102 1.58 -1.76 13.59
N LEU A 103 0.65 -0.93 14.06
CA LEU A 103 0.71 0.53 13.94
C LEU A 103 1.54 1.19 15.04
N GLN A 104 2.02 0.44 16.04
CA GLN A 104 2.84 1.01 17.11
C GLN A 104 4.27 1.31 16.63
N GLY A 105 4.75 2.52 16.93
CA GLY A 105 6.11 2.96 16.63
C GLY A 105 6.30 3.61 15.26
N HIS A 106 7.52 3.49 14.74
CA HIS A 106 7.95 4.15 13.51
C HIS A 106 8.40 3.13 12.45
N THR A 107 8.49 3.58 11.21
CA THR A 107 9.08 2.82 10.10
C THR A 107 10.56 2.54 10.35
N ALA A 108 11.08 1.47 9.75
CA ALA A 108 12.51 1.18 9.72
C ALA A 108 13.34 2.31 9.07
N ALA A 109 14.62 2.42 9.40
CA ALA A 109 15.51 3.47 8.89
C ALA A 109 15.67 3.44 7.35
N ASN A 110 15.64 2.24 6.75
CA ASN A 110 15.73 2.03 5.30
C ASN A 110 14.37 1.98 4.61
N TYR A 111 13.29 2.42 5.28
CA TYR A 111 11.95 2.43 4.71
C TYR A 111 11.87 3.23 3.41
N HIS A 112 12.46 4.42 3.39
CA HIS A 112 12.48 5.30 2.21
C HIS A 112 13.12 4.63 0.99
N GLU A 113 14.28 3.99 1.16
CA GLU A 113 14.97 3.28 0.07
C GLU A 113 14.13 2.15 -0.51
N ARG A 114 13.47 1.38 0.36
CA ARG A 114 12.54 0.31 -0.05
C ARG A 114 11.34 0.91 -0.79
N MET A 115 10.81 2.02 -0.30
CA MET A 115 9.65 2.66 -0.90
C MET A 115 9.95 3.19 -2.32
N ILE A 116 11.11 3.81 -2.54
CA ILE A 116 11.56 4.25 -3.88
C ILE A 116 11.58 3.10 -4.88
N PHE A 117 12.07 1.93 -4.46
CA PHE A 117 12.18 0.77 -5.33
C PHE A 117 10.81 0.24 -5.78
N PHE A 118 9.82 0.19 -4.88
CA PHE A 118 8.52 -0.40 -5.16
C PHE A 118 7.47 0.61 -5.68
N CYS A 119 7.65 1.91 -5.48
CA CYS A 119 6.55 2.88 -5.59
C CYS A 119 6.76 4.07 -6.52
N LYS A 120 7.90 4.17 -7.24
CA LYS A 120 8.19 5.31 -8.13
C LYS A 120 7.12 5.59 -9.21
N ILE A 121 6.27 4.62 -9.52
CA ILE A 121 5.20 4.72 -10.55
C ILE A 121 3.83 5.08 -9.93
N SER A 122 3.69 5.03 -8.61
CA SER A 122 2.40 5.29 -7.97
C SER A 122 2.06 6.79 -8.04
N LEU A 123 0.78 7.11 -8.12
CA LEU A 123 0.19 8.45 -8.28
C LEU A 123 0.35 9.34 -7.02
N TRP A 124 1.58 9.52 -6.57
CA TRP A 124 1.95 10.25 -5.36
C TRP A 124 1.52 11.71 -5.50
N GLY A 125 0.87 12.25 -4.47
CA GLY A 125 0.38 13.64 -4.45
C GLY A 125 -1.07 13.84 -4.88
N ILE A 126 -1.75 12.81 -5.41
CA ILE A 126 -3.20 12.87 -5.58
C ILE A 126 -3.87 12.56 -4.23
N ASP A 127 -4.87 13.35 -3.85
CA ASP A 127 -5.64 13.14 -2.63
C ASP A 127 -7.09 12.82 -2.96
N PHE A 128 -7.36 11.54 -3.22
CA PHE A 128 -8.70 11.06 -3.58
C PHE A 128 -9.76 11.33 -2.52
N TRP A 129 -9.35 11.54 -1.27
CA TRP A 129 -10.26 11.69 -0.14
C TRP A 129 -10.52 13.15 0.22
N LYS A 130 -9.93 14.12 -0.49
CA LYS A 130 -10.12 15.55 -0.23
C LYS A 130 -11.60 15.96 -0.22
N LYS A 131 -12.40 15.46 -1.16
CA LYS A 131 -13.83 15.77 -1.25
C LYS A 131 -14.62 15.16 -0.07
N GLU A 132 -14.37 13.90 0.25
CA GLU A 132 -15.08 13.21 1.33
C GLU A 132 -14.74 13.79 2.71
N ARG A 133 -13.49 14.19 2.95
CA ARG A 133 -13.13 14.86 4.20
C ARG A 133 -13.83 16.20 4.38
N ARG A 134 -14.04 16.96 3.30
CA ARG A 134 -14.81 18.22 3.36
C ARG A 134 -16.26 17.95 3.73
N LYS A 135 -16.89 16.99 3.05
CA LYS A 135 -18.26 16.58 3.34
C LYS A 135 -18.45 16.17 4.81
N ASN A 136 -17.49 15.44 5.38
CA ASN A 136 -17.54 15.01 6.78
C ASN A 136 -17.22 16.12 7.78
N ALA A 137 -16.57 17.22 7.37
CA ALA A 137 -16.30 18.37 8.22
C ALA A 137 -17.49 19.34 8.29
N ASP A 138 -18.33 19.33 7.26
CA ASP A 138 -19.53 20.17 7.13
C ASP A 138 -20.81 19.50 7.67
N ALA A 139 -20.71 18.25 8.15
CA ALA A 139 -21.81 17.43 8.68
C ALA A 139 -21.72 17.28 10.20
#